data_AF-A0AAN6J6S1-F1
#
_entry.id   AF-A0AAN6J6S1-F1
#
_cell.length_a   1.000
_cell.length_b   1.000
_cell.length_c   1.000
_cell.angle_alpha   90.00
_cell.angle_beta   90.00
_cell.angle_gamma   90.00
#
_symmetry.space_group_name_H-M   'P 1'
#
loop_
_entity.id
_entity.type
_entity.pdbx_description
1 polymer ?
#
loop_
_entity_poly.entity_id
_entity_poly.type
_entity_poly.pdbx_seq_one_letter_code
_entity_poly.pdbx_strand_id
1 'polypeptide(L)'
;MKLTRLIGVVFAACQAAARENEQVVFAGRENAVAPLSVAIIDAEDVAGAGAGGASTAYHLRKFAAASGFAVNITVFERNDYIGGRSTTVDVYDDPMNPVELGASIFVKANHILESAVTAGC
;
A
#
# COMPACT_ATOMS: atom_id res chain seq x y z
N MET A 1 15.50 2.99 49.80
CA MET A 1 14.94 3.74 48.65
C MET A 1 15.20 2.94 47.37
N LYS A 2 14.49 1.83 47.14
CA LYS A 2 13.51 1.61 46.04
C LYS A 2 13.90 2.29 44.70
N LEU A 3 14.90 1.76 43.99
CA LEU A 3 15.25 2.16 42.61
C LEU A 3 15.44 0.95 41.69
N THR A 4 14.63 -0.10 41.85
CA THR A 4 14.69 -1.32 41.02
C THR A 4 13.37 -1.67 40.33
N ARG A 5 12.33 -0.85 40.49
CA ARG A 5 10.98 -1.12 39.94
C ARG A 5 10.63 -0.30 38.69
N LEU A 6 11.44 0.66 38.27
CA LEU A 6 11.09 1.55 37.16
C LEU A 6 11.47 0.99 35.77
N ILE A 7 12.49 0.12 35.70
CA ILE A 7 12.95 -0.47 34.42
C ILE A 7 11.98 -1.57 33.93
N GLY A 8 11.32 -2.29 34.85
CA GLY A 8 10.38 -3.36 34.49
C GLY A 8 9.04 -2.88 33.92
N VAL A 9 8.59 -1.68 34.28
CA VAL A 9 7.28 -1.16 33.84
C VAL A 9 7.33 -0.59 32.42
N VAL A 10 8.47 -0.02 32.01
CA VAL A 10 8.64 0.52 30.65
C VAL A 10 8.73 -0.61 29.60
N PHE A 11 9.31 -1.76 29.95
CA PHE A 11 9.37 -2.92 29.04
C PHE A 11 8.02 -3.63 28.87
N ALA A 12 7.11 -3.51 29.85
CA ALA A 12 5.76 -4.07 29.78
C ALA A 12 4.78 -3.18 29.00
N ALA A 13 4.95 -1.86 29.04
CA ALA A 13 4.08 -0.92 28.32
C ALA A 13 4.32 -0.91 26.79
N CYS A 14 5.52 -1.26 26.34
CA CYS A 14 5.85 -1.30 24.90
C CYS A 14 5.29 -2.54 24.19
N GLN A 15 5.03 -3.64 24.91
CA GLN A 15 4.51 -4.88 24.31
C GLN A 15 3.01 -4.80 23.95
N ALA A 16 2.28 -3.79 24.44
CA ALA A 16 0.88 -3.60 24.08
C ALA A 16 0.68 -2.99 22.68
N ALA A 17 1.68 -2.27 22.15
CA ALA A 17 1.61 -1.61 20.84
C ALA A 17 2.02 -2.52 19.67
N ALA A 18 2.69 -3.64 19.96
CA ALA A 18 3.13 -4.62 18.97
C ALA A 18 2.27 -5.89 19.00
N ARG A 19 0.95 -5.75 19.17
CA ARG A 19 0.05 -6.83 18.78
C ARG A 19 0.03 -6.88 17.25
N GLU A 20 0.83 -7.79 16.72
CA GLU A 20 0.70 -8.33 15.38
C GLU A 20 -0.72 -8.88 15.27
N ASN A 21 -1.66 -8.07 14.79
CA ASN A 21 -2.99 -8.56 14.46
C ASN A 21 -2.78 -9.57 13.34
N GLU A 22 -2.93 -10.85 13.69
CA GLU A 22 -2.99 -11.95 12.74
C GLU A 22 -3.88 -11.53 11.56
N GLN A 23 -3.32 -11.58 10.36
CA GLN A 23 -4.09 -11.29 9.16
C GLN A 23 -5.23 -12.30 9.11
N VAL A 24 -6.46 -11.83 9.32
CA VAL A 24 -7.65 -12.67 9.22
C VAL A 24 -7.72 -13.16 7.78
N VAL A 25 -7.28 -14.40 7.56
CA VAL A 25 -7.44 -15.09 6.28
C VAL A 25 -8.95 -15.24 6.09
N PHE A 26 -9.47 -14.68 5.00
CA PHE A 26 -10.88 -14.85 4.66
C PHE A 26 -11.16 -16.35 4.58
N ALA A 27 -11.93 -16.88 5.53
CA ALA A 27 -12.35 -18.26 5.51
C ALA A 27 -13.13 -18.50 4.21
N GLY A 28 -12.72 -19.52 3.45
CA GLY A 28 -13.37 -19.89 2.20
C GLY A 28 -14.85 -20.14 2.45
N ARG A 29 -15.73 -19.26 1.96
CA ARG A 29 -17.16 -19.56 1.91
C ARG A 29 -17.33 -20.71 0.92
N GLU A 30 -17.79 -21.86 1.40
CA GLU A 30 -18.06 -23.06 0.60
C GLU A 30 -19.19 -22.92 -0.44
N ASN A 31 -19.63 -21.71 -0.74
CA ASN A 31 -20.63 -21.41 -1.76
C ASN A 31 -20.19 -20.16 -2.52
N ALA A 32 -19.87 -20.29 -3.81
CA ALA A 32 -19.59 -19.16 -4.68
C ALA A 32 -20.81 -18.24 -4.76
N VAL A 33 -20.75 -17.04 -4.18
CA VAL A 33 -21.83 -16.06 -4.27
C VAL A 33 -21.24 -14.64 -4.24
N ALA A 34 -21.13 -14.02 -5.42
CA ALA A 34 -20.68 -12.66 -5.69
C ALA A 34 -19.19 -12.33 -5.37
N PRO A 35 -18.52 -11.53 -6.23
CA PRO A 35 -17.16 -11.08 -5.97
C PRO A 35 -17.12 -10.21 -4.71
N LEU A 36 -16.09 -10.40 -3.87
CA LEU A 36 -15.86 -9.53 -2.72
C LEU A 36 -15.51 -8.13 -3.22
N SER A 37 -16.37 -7.16 -2.91
CA SER A 37 -16.17 -5.77 -3.31
C SER A 37 -15.31 -5.06 -2.28
N VAL A 38 -14.18 -4.51 -2.73
CA VAL A 38 -13.20 -3.82 -1.90
C VAL A 38 -13.03 -2.42 -2.46
N ALA A 39 -13.23 -1.41 -1.61
CA ALA A 39 -12.98 -0.02 -1.92
C ALA A 39 -11.66 0.42 -1.29
N ILE A 40 -10.74 0.94 -2.11
CA ILE A 40 -9.55 1.66 -1.66
C ILE A 40 -9.88 3.14 -1.79
N ILE A 41 -9.87 3.86 -0.67
CA ILE A 41 -10.37 5.23 -0.57
C ILE A 41 -9.23 6.13 -0.11
N ASP A 42 -9.19 7.33 -0.68
CA ASP A 42 -8.29 8.40 -0.29
C ASP A 42 -8.51 8.87 1.15
N ALA A 43 -7.43 9.35 1.75
CA ALA A 43 -7.46 10.13 2.97
C ALA A 43 -6.75 11.48 2.75
N GLU A 44 -6.85 12.38 3.73
CA GLU A 44 -6.32 13.75 3.63
C GLU A 44 -4.85 13.79 3.16
N ASP A 45 -4.01 12.88 3.65
CA ASP A 45 -2.58 12.76 3.31
C ASP A 45 -2.25 11.54 2.42
N VAL A 46 -3.26 10.84 1.90
CA VAL A 46 -3.09 9.57 1.17
C VAL A 46 -3.88 9.59 -0.13
N ALA A 47 -3.17 9.60 -1.25
CA ALA A 47 -3.72 9.32 -2.58
C ALA A 47 -4.05 7.82 -2.70
N GLY A 48 -5.31 7.49 -2.97
CA GLY A 48 -5.80 6.12 -3.07
C GLY A 48 -5.37 5.43 -4.35
N ALA A 49 -5.12 6.18 -5.43
CA ALA A 49 -4.44 5.68 -6.63
C ALA A 49 -2.93 6.01 -6.63
N GLY A 50 -2.36 6.37 -5.48
CA GLY A 50 -0.91 6.50 -5.30
C GLY A 50 -0.19 5.14 -5.21
N ALA A 51 1.14 5.15 -5.09
CA ALA A 51 1.96 3.94 -5.02
C ALA A 51 1.49 2.92 -3.97
N GLY A 52 1.00 3.39 -2.82
CA GLY A 52 0.44 2.54 -1.77
C GLY A 52 -0.85 1.83 -2.22
N GLY A 53 -1.88 2.59 -2.60
CA GLY A 53 -3.17 2.01 -2.95
C GLY A 53 -3.14 1.21 -4.26
N ALA A 54 -2.34 1.63 -5.26
CA ALA A 54 -2.11 0.84 -6.47
C ALA A 54 -1.40 -0.49 -6.16
N SER A 55 -0.39 -0.48 -5.27
CA SER A 55 0.28 -1.70 -4.82
C SER A 55 -0.67 -2.62 -4.05
N THR A 56 -1.51 -2.06 -3.17
CA THR A 56 -2.54 -2.82 -2.46
C THR A 56 -3.52 -3.46 -3.43
N ALA A 57 -4.05 -2.72 -4.41
CA ALA A 57 -4.97 -3.24 -5.41
C ALA A 57 -4.35 -4.41 -6.20
N TYR A 58 -3.11 -4.24 -6.64
CA TYR A 58 -2.37 -5.26 -7.39
C TYR A 58 -2.16 -6.54 -6.58
N HIS A 59 -1.59 -6.41 -5.38
CA HIS A 59 -1.29 -7.57 -4.53
C HIS A 59 -2.56 -8.25 -4.03
N LEU A 60 -3.59 -7.48 -3.67
CA LEU A 60 -4.87 -8.02 -3.25
C LEU A 60 -5.51 -8.86 -4.35
N ARG A 61 -5.52 -8.37 -5.60
CA ARG A 61 -6.00 -9.13 -6.75
C ARG A 61 -5.17 -10.39 -6.99
N LYS A 62 -3.84 -10.28 -6.97
CA LYS A 62 -2.91 -11.39 -7.21
C LYS A 62 -3.12 -12.52 -6.20
N PHE A 63 -3.16 -12.20 -4.91
CA PHE A 63 -3.32 -13.20 -3.86
C PHE A 63 -4.76 -13.74 -3.77
N ALA A 64 -5.78 -12.89 -3.98
CA ALA A 64 -7.16 -13.36 -4.06
C ALA A 64 -7.34 -14.39 -5.18
N ALA A 65 -6.80 -14.13 -6.37
CA ALA A 65 -6.84 -15.06 -7.49
C ALA A 65 -6.10 -16.37 -7.16
N ALA A 66 -4.91 -16.30 -6.55
CA ALA A 66 -4.15 -17.47 -6.14
C ALA A 66 -4.88 -18.32 -5.07
N SER A 67 -5.71 -17.68 -4.25
CA SER A 67 -6.52 -18.33 -3.22
C SER A 67 -7.94 -18.70 -3.68
N GLY A 68 -8.27 -18.52 -4.97
CA GLY A 68 -9.57 -18.89 -5.53
C GLY A 68 -10.73 -17.92 -5.21
N PHE A 69 -10.42 -16.71 -4.74
CA PHE A 69 -11.41 -15.67 -4.47
C PHE A 69 -11.57 -14.72 -5.66
N ALA A 70 -12.81 -14.44 -6.04
CA ALA A 70 -13.14 -13.36 -6.95
C ALA A 70 -13.26 -12.04 -6.17
N VAL A 71 -12.49 -11.02 -6.54
CA VAL A 71 -12.51 -9.69 -5.92
C VAL A 71 -12.81 -8.60 -6.94
N ASN A 72 -13.73 -7.71 -6.60
CA ASN A 72 -14.03 -6.49 -7.34
C ASN A 72 -13.41 -5.30 -6.61
N ILE A 73 -12.31 -4.77 -7.12
CA ILE A 73 -11.55 -3.71 -6.45
C ILE A 73 -11.86 -2.39 -7.15
N THR A 74 -12.39 -1.42 -6.39
CA THR A 74 -12.57 -0.04 -6.84
C THR A 74 -11.59 0.83 -6.10
N VAL A 75 -10.78 1.59 -6.85
CA VAL A 75 -9.84 2.55 -6.30
C VAL A 75 -10.42 3.93 -6.55
N PHE A 76 -10.64 4.68 -5.48
CA PHE A 76 -10.99 6.08 -5.55
C PHE A 76 -9.70 6.90 -5.53
N GLU A 77 -9.74 8.06 -6.18
CA GLU A 77 -8.67 9.05 -6.17
C GLU A 77 -9.35 10.43 -6.21
N ARG A 78 -8.87 11.34 -5.37
CA ARG A 78 -9.40 12.69 -5.22
C ARG A 78 -8.88 13.62 -6.30
N ASN A 79 -7.68 13.34 -6.81
CA ASN A 79 -7.04 14.13 -7.85
C ASN A 79 -7.54 13.69 -9.23
N ASP A 80 -7.34 14.56 -10.22
CA ASP A 80 -7.58 14.28 -11.64
C ASP A 80 -6.45 13.47 -12.31
N TYR A 81 -5.44 13.09 -11.53
CA TYR A 81 -4.31 12.26 -11.94
C TYR A 81 -4.04 11.13 -10.92
N ILE A 82 -3.34 10.10 -11.37
CA ILE A 82 -2.93 8.95 -10.55
C ILE A 82 -1.42 8.99 -10.26
N GLY A 83 -0.94 8.19 -9.31
CA GLY A 83 0.49 8.12 -8.93
C GLY A 83 0.82 8.88 -7.64
N GLY A 84 0.02 9.88 -7.27
CA GLY A 84 0.14 10.60 -6.01
C GLY A 84 1.48 11.33 -5.87
N ARG A 85 2.34 10.88 -4.96
CA ARG A 85 3.68 11.49 -4.73
C ARG A 85 4.73 11.10 -5.78
N SER A 86 4.41 10.15 -6.66
CA SER A 86 5.24 9.77 -7.81
C SER A 86 4.59 10.33 -9.07
N THR A 87 4.91 11.58 -9.40
CA THR A 87 4.29 12.29 -10.52
C THR A 87 5.36 12.94 -11.38
N THR A 88 5.28 12.68 -12.68
CA THR A 88 6.07 13.30 -13.74
C THR A 88 5.19 14.30 -14.47
N VAL A 89 5.72 15.49 -14.78
CA VAL A 89 5.03 16.52 -15.57
C VAL A 89 5.88 16.94 -16.76
N ASP A 90 5.24 17.23 -17.88
CA ASP A 90 5.89 17.73 -19.09
C ASP A 90 6.08 19.25 -18.97
N VAL A 91 7.32 19.71 -18.99
CA VAL A 91 7.60 21.14 -18.87
C VAL A 91 7.20 21.84 -20.16
N TYR A 92 6.49 22.97 -20.05
CA TYR A 92 5.96 23.72 -21.20
C TYR A 92 5.01 22.93 -22.10
N ASP A 93 4.33 21.91 -21.56
CA ASP A 93 3.49 20.99 -22.34
C ASP A 93 4.24 20.28 -23.48
N ASP A 94 5.57 20.09 -23.32
CA ASP A 94 6.41 19.36 -24.26
C ASP A 94 6.75 17.96 -23.72
N PRO A 95 6.18 16.88 -24.31
CA PRO A 95 6.43 15.50 -23.90
C PRO A 95 7.89 15.06 -24.04
N MET A 96 8.73 15.82 -24.74
CA MET A 96 10.16 15.54 -24.85
C MET A 96 10.94 16.02 -23.62
N ASN A 97 10.30 16.78 -22.72
CA ASN A 97 10.93 17.34 -21.52
C ASN A 97 10.16 16.98 -20.23
N PRO A 98 10.04 15.68 -19.87
CA PRO A 98 9.40 15.25 -18.63
C PRO A 98 10.29 15.52 -17.40
N VAL A 99 9.67 15.97 -16.30
CA VAL A 99 10.33 16.24 -15.01
C VAL A 99 9.58 15.60 -13.85
N GLU A 100 10.33 14.89 -13.00
CA GLU A 100 9.83 14.28 -11.77
C GLU A 100 9.63 15.33 -10.67
N LEU A 101 8.40 15.49 -10.19
CA LEU A 101 8.08 16.37 -9.06
C LEU A 101 8.34 15.69 -7.70
N GLY A 102 8.39 14.35 -7.69
CA GLY A 102 8.60 13.54 -6.51
C GLY A 102 9.05 12.12 -6.88
N ALA A 103 9.40 11.31 -5.89
CA ALA A 103 9.86 9.92 -6.09
C ALA A 103 10.96 9.76 -7.16
N SER A 104 11.90 10.69 -7.22
CA SER A 104 12.89 10.80 -8.29
C SER A 104 14.03 9.77 -8.27
N ILE A 105 14.12 8.94 -7.21
CA ILE A 105 15.19 7.93 -7.06
C ILE A 105 14.64 6.66 -6.40
N PHE A 106 14.80 5.53 -7.09
CA PHE A 106 14.60 4.19 -6.53
C PHE A 106 15.94 3.44 -6.51
N VAL A 107 16.37 3.01 -5.32
CA VAL A 107 17.67 2.34 -5.13
C VAL A 107 17.54 0.83 -5.15
N LYS A 108 18.55 0.13 -5.69
CA LYS A 108 18.59 -1.34 -5.77
C LYS A 108 18.52 -2.06 -4.41
N ALA A 109 18.92 -1.38 -3.34
CA ALA A 109 18.80 -1.91 -1.99
C ALA A 109 17.34 -2.06 -1.53
N ASN A 110 16.41 -1.28 -2.10
CA ASN A 110 14.99 -1.43 -1.85
C ASN A 110 14.37 -2.30 -2.95
N HIS A 111 14.47 -3.62 -2.75
CA HIS A 111 13.97 -4.61 -3.70
C HIS A 111 12.48 -4.44 -4.02
N ILE A 112 11.67 -4.00 -3.05
CA ILE A 112 10.22 -3.85 -3.24
C ILE A 112 9.94 -2.73 -4.26
N LEU A 113 10.53 -1.55 -4.06
CA LEU A 113 10.32 -0.43 -4.98
C LEU A 113 11.06 -0.63 -6.30
N GLU A 114 12.27 -1.19 -6.27
CA GLU A 114 13.04 -1.47 -7.49
C GLU A 114 12.33 -2.49 -8.38
N SER A 115 11.79 -3.57 -7.80
CA SER A 115 10.99 -4.52 -8.55
C SER A 115 9.70 -3.89 -9.07
N ALA A 116 9.06 -2.99 -8.31
CA ALA A 116 7.83 -2.33 -8.76
C ALA A 116 8.04 -1.44 -10.02
N VAL A 117 9.18 -0.74 -10.12
CA VAL A 117 9.47 0.13 -11.27
C VAL A 117 10.17 -0.59 -12.43
N THR A 118 10.78 -1.74 -12.17
CA THR A 118 11.53 -2.51 -13.19
C THR A 118 10.71 -3.66 -13.78
N ALA A 119 9.73 -4.19 -13.05
CA ALA A 119 8.90 -5.33 -13.50
C ALA A 119 7.87 -4.99 -14.59
N GLY A 120 7.97 -3.80 -15.20
CA GLY A 120 7.01 -3.26 -16.16
C GLY A 120 7.49 -3.15 -17.61
N CYS A 121 8.62 -3.77 -17.98
CA CYS A 121 9.12 -3.86 -19.36
C CYS A 121 9.34 -5.32 -19.76
#